data_AF-A0A952RAX4-F1
#
_entry.id   AF-A0A952RAX4-F1
#
_cell.length_a   1.000
_cell.length_b   1.000
_cell.length_c   1.000
_cell.angle_alpha   90.00
_cell.angle_beta   90.00
_cell.angle_gamma   90.00
#
_symmetry.space_group_name_H-M   'P 1'
#
loop_
_entity.id
_entity.type
_entity.pdbx_description
1 polymer ?
#
loop_
_entity_poly.entity_id
_entity_poly.type
_entity_poly.pdbx_seq_one_letter_code
_entity_poly.pdbx_strand_id
1 'polypeptide(L)'
;MRLPKGAAIVDHALVATELLSLGVESTVKDHVGAPAGIANTGSAKTELGVRALAGTLSSVGQVRLGVNSRIQGDLLTRVAPRLDVGATVSGSVNTQADIEPFRSIGWSLQAVVGGVDQKIQGNTFLAPGAYGAVDVKPGATLRLSAGTYFVRTLRVGPGARLSVDTTAAPVLVYATNAIDWKGVLDLTGASNRLLFGLLESGTVDVGSAAAATIIAPLGRITFAPGATYRGSFFAREIVTQPRSNLVFEPFGAWEYVFPPHTDSRLCHSIHIESRKCTMELRQPAQQLGFDPGR
;
A
#
# COMPACT_ATOMS: atom_id res chain seq x y z
N MET A 1 -2.64 1.14 -8.77
CA MET A 1 -2.49 2.14 -7.69
C MET A 1 -2.07 3.49 -8.28
N ARG A 2 -2.41 4.60 -7.63
CA ARG A 2 -2.06 5.97 -8.07
C ARG A 2 -1.16 6.63 -7.03
N LEU A 3 -0.07 7.24 -7.47
CA LEU A 3 0.88 7.97 -6.62
C LEU A 3 0.90 9.46 -6.99
N PRO A 4 1.20 10.36 -6.02
CA PRO A 4 1.47 11.76 -6.31
C PRO A 4 2.60 11.95 -7.32
N LYS A 5 2.63 13.10 -8.00
CA LYS A 5 3.73 13.50 -8.87
C LYS A 5 5.07 13.42 -8.15
N GLY A 6 6.06 12.81 -8.78
CA GLY A 6 7.43 12.68 -8.25
C GLY A 6 7.60 11.66 -7.12
N ALA A 7 6.51 11.09 -6.58
CA ALA A 7 6.58 10.08 -5.53
C ALA A 7 6.97 8.70 -6.08
N ALA A 8 7.88 8.01 -5.38
CA ALA A 8 8.11 6.59 -5.54
C ALA A 8 7.20 5.77 -4.62
N ILE A 9 7.00 4.50 -4.97
CA ILE A 9 6.23 3.55 -4.16
C ILE A 9 6.86 3.32 -2.77
N VAL A 10 8.15 3.60 -2.64
CA VAL A 10 8.94 3.43 -1.42
C VAL A 10 9.00 4.69 -0.54
N ASP A 11 8.24 5.74 -0.88
CA ASP A 11 8.30 7.01 -0.15
C ASP A 11 7.12 7.24 0.81
N HIS A 12 6.06 6.44 0.71
CA HIS A 12 4.80 6.69 1.40
C HIS A 12 4.33 5.50 2.21
N ALA A 13 3.98 5.76 3.48
CA ALA A 13 3.39 4.77 4.36
C ALA A 13 1.97 4.38 3.92
N LEU A 14 1.17 5.41 3.64
CA LEU A 14 -0.24 5.30 3.29
C LEU A 14 -0.50 6.08 2.00
N VAL A 15 -1.13 5.43 1.04
CA VAL A 15 -1.67 6.10 -0.14
C VAL A 15 -3.10 5.67 -0.37
N ALA A 16 -4.02 6.61 -0.21
CA ALA A 16 -5.42 6.45 -0.59
C ALA A 16 -5.68 7.07 -1.98
N THR A 17 -6.68 6.57 -2.69
CA THR A 17 -7.16 7.19 -3.94
C THR A 17 -8.57 7.79 -3.83
N GLU A 18 -9.16 7.77 -2.63
CA GLU A 18 -10.46 8.36 -2.33
C GLU A 18 -10.49 8.91 -0.89
N LEU A 19 -10.51 8.03 0.12
CA LEU A 19 -10.63 8.42 1.53
C LEU A 19 -9.38 8.02 2.31
N LEU A 20 -8.82 8.95 3.08
CA LEU A 20 -7.80 8.67 4.08
C LEU A 20 -8.26 9.20 5.44
N SER A 21 -8.47 8.31 6.41
CA SER A 21 -8.91 8.69 7.76
C SER A 21 -8.02 8.06 8.81
N LEU A 22 -7.31 8.89 9.57
CA LEU A 22 -6.58 8.48 10.77
C LEU A 22 -7.46 8.68 12.01
N GLY A 23 -7.57 7.64 12.83
CA GLY A 23 -8.27 7.65 14.11
C GLY A 23 -7.63 8.58 15.14
N VAL A 24 -8.35 8.78 16.24
CA VAL A 24 -7.88 9.55 17.41
C VAL A 24 -6.59 8.93 17.96
N GLU A 25 -5.58 9.75 18.24
CA GLU A 25 -4.25 9.32 18.72
C GLU A 25 -3.53 8.30 17.81
N SER A 26 -3.96 8.15 16.55
CA SER A 26 -3.24 7.29 15.59
C SER A 26 -1.94 7.95 15.15
N THR A 27 -0.90 7.16 14.95
CA THR A 27 0.41 7.66 14.50
C THR A 27 0.87 6.97 13.23
N VAL A 28 1.50 7.70 12.33
CA VAL A 28 2.17 7.17 11.14
C VAL A 28 3.65 7.53 11.21
N LYS A 29 4.51 6.53 11.30
CA LYS A 29 5.95 6.65 11.52
C LYS A 29 6.72 5.85 10.50
N ASP A 30 8.01 6.10 10.34
CA ASP A 30 8.94 5.27 9.59
C ASP A 30 9.59 4.19 10.48
N HIS A 31 10.46 3.38 9.88
CA HIS A 31 11.17 2.31 10.56
C HIS A 31 12.11 2.78 11.68
N VAL A 32 12.53 4.06 11.69
CA VAL A 32 13.34 4.66 12.75
C VAL A 32 12.50 5.44 13.78
N GLY A 33 11.18 5.49 13.58
CA GLY A 33 10.22 6.12 14.49
C GLY A 33 9.93 7.59 14.21
N ALA A 34 10.51 8.18 13.16
CA ALA A 34 10.18 9.53 12.71
C ALA A 34 8.82 9.53 11.99
N PRO A 35 8.08 10.65 11.95
CA PRO A 35 6.80 10.73 11.24
C PRO A 35 6.95 10.40 9.74
N ALA A 36 6.13 9.49 9.23
CA ALA A 36 6.18 9.09 7.82
C ALA A 36 5.12 9.78 6.96
N GLY A 37 5.47 9.97 5.69
CA GLY A 37 4.62 10.63 4.70
C GLY A 37 3.37 9.82 4.36
N ILE A 38 2.27 10.54 4.12
CA ILE A 38 0.98 9.98 3.73
C ILE A 38 0.40 10.77 2.55
N ALA A 39 -0.40 10.11 1.72
CA ALA A 39 -1.02 10.75 0.57
C ALA A 39 -2.47 10.32 0.34
N ASN A 40 -3.27 11.26 -0.14
CA ASN A 40 -4.57 10.99 -0.74
C ASN A 40 -4.64 11.60 -2.14
N THR A 41 -4.66 10.76 -3.15
CA THR A 41 -4.71 11.17 -4.56
C THR A 41 -6.15 11.31 -5.08
N GLY A 42 -7.15 11.07 -4.23
CA GLY A 42 -8.56 11.24 -4.51
C GLY A 42 -9.12 12.60 -4.08
N SER A 43 -10.25 12.98 -4.68
CA SER A 43 -10.96 14.23 -4.35
C SER A 43 -11.79 14.16 -3.06
N ALA A 44 -11.97 12.97 -2.49
CA ALA A 44 -12.62 12.81 -1.20
C ALA A 44 -11.69 13.22 -0.04
N LYS A 45 -12.22 13.17 1.18
CA LYS A 45 -11.58 13.81 2.34
C LYS A 45 -10.32 13.07 2.84
N THR A 46 -9.42 13.84 3.43
CA THR A 46 -8.35 13.37 4.29
C THR A 46 -8.60 13.88 5.71
N GLU A 47 -8.72 12.99 6.69
CA GLU A 47 -9.02 13.36 8.07
C GLU A 47 -7.98 12.82 9.04
N LEU A 48 -7.44 13.69 9.88
CA LEU A 48 -6.62 13.32 11.03
C LEU A 48 -7.46 13.49 12.29
N GLY A 49 -7.65 12.42 13.04
CA GLY A 49 -8.36 12.43 14.32
C GLY A 49 -7.66 13.29 15.38
N VAL A 50 -8.35 13.52 16.51
CA VAL A 50 -7.80 14.25 17.66
C VAL A 50 -6.45 13.67 18.06
N ARG A 51 -5.42 14.51 18.18
CA ARG A 51 -4.05 14.10 18.55
C ARG A 51 -3.41 13.05 17.62
N ALA A 52 -3.94 12.86 16.41
CA ALA A 52 -3.28 12.03 15.40
C ALA A 52 -1.96 12.69 14.95
N LEU A 53 -0.98 11.87 14.57
CA LEU A 53 0.34 12.31 14.12
C LEU A 53 0.70 11.65 12.78
N ALA A 54 1.12 12.45 11.82
CA ALA A 54 1.70 11.98 10.55
C ALA A 54 2.89 12.87 10.14
N GLY A 55 3.70 12.38 9.20
CA GLY A 55 4.70 13.20 8.51
C GLY A 55 4.08 14.08 7.42
N THR A 56 4.86 14.41 6.39
CA THR A 56 4.38 15.18 5.23
C THR A 56 3.09 14.59 4.64
N LEU A 57 2.09 15.44 4.39
CA LEU A 57 0.80 15.06 3.84
C LEU A 57 0.58 15.71 2.48
N SER A 58 0.27 14.91 1.46
CA SER A 58 -0.22 15.39 0.16
C SER A 58 -1.67 14.94 -0.06
N SER A 59 -2.60 15.87 -0.30
CA SER A 59 -4.03 15.55 -0.48
C SER A 59 -4.67 16.33 -1.63
N VAL A 60 -5.34 15.63 -2.54
CA VAL A 60 -6.13 16.29 -3.59
C VAL A 60 -7.44 16.83 -3.02
N GLY A 61 -8.15 16.02 -2.24
CA GLY A 61 -9.36 16.45 -1.55
C GLY A 61 -9.10 17.22 -0.26
N GLN A 62 -10.18 17.70 0.36
CA GLN A 62 -10.13 18.52 1.56
C GLN A 62 -9.44 17.80 2.73
N VAL A 63 -8.54 18.51 3.41
CA VAL A 63 -7.87 18.04 4.62
C VAL A 63 -8.57 18.62 5.85
N ARG A 64 -8.88 17.77 6.84
CA ARG A 64 -9.35 18.17 8.18
C ARG A 64 -8.39 17.65 9.24
N LEU A 65 -7.85 18.56 10.03
CA LEU A 65 -6.97 18.26 11.16
C LEU A 65 -7.76 18.42 12.46
N GLY A 66 -7.96 17.31 13.18
CA GLY A 66 -8.66 17.30 14.46
C GLY A 66 -7.90 18.01 15.58
N VAL A 67 -8.56 18.22 16.71
CA VAL A 67 -8.00 18.91 17.88
C VAL A 67 -6.61 18.37 18.26
N ASN A 68 -5.62 19.25 18.40
CA ASN A 68 -4.24 18.91 18.76
C ASN A 68 -3.56 17.85 17.84
N SER A 69 -4.11 17.58 16.66
CA SER A 69 -3.44 16.73 15.66
C SER A 69 -2.24 17.45 15.06
N ARG A 70 -1.26 16.69 14.56
CA ARG A 70 0.02 17.23 14.12
C ARG A 70 0.46 16.61 12.80
N ILE A 71 0.88 17.48 11.90
CA ILE A 71 1.67 17.13 10.72
C ILE A 71 3.10 17.60 11.00
N GLN A 72 4.02 16.64 11.08
CA GLN A 72 5.44 16.90 11.23
C GLN A 72 6.11 16.82 9.85
N GLY A 73 5.93 17.89 9.07
CA GLY A 73 6.35 17.99 7.68
C GLY A 73 5.51 19.04 6.96
N ASP A 74 5.54 19.00 5.63
CA ASP A 74 4.74 19.89 4.78
C ASP A 74 3.31 19.38 4.62
N LEU A 75 2.38 20.30 4.38
CA LEU A 75 1.01 20.03 3.96
C LEU A 75 0.79 20.57 2.55
N LEU A 76 0.68 19.67 1.58
CA LEU A 76 0.36 19.99 0.19
C LEU A 76 -1.11 19.64 -0.08
N THR A 77 -1.94 20.61 -0.42
CA THR A 77 -3.36 20.37 -0.66
C THR A 77 -3.93 21.25 -1.77
N ARG A 78 -4.88 20.75 -2.57
CA ARG A 78 -5.57 21.59 -3.58
C ARG A 78 -6.65 22.49 -2.96
N VAL A 79 -7.24 22.03 -1.86
CA VAL A 79 -8.33 22.72 -1.15
C VAL A 79 -7.80 23.22 0.19
N ALA A 80 -8.21 24.44 0.59
CA ALA A 80 -7.82 24.99 1.89
C ALA A 80 -8.16 24.01 3.04
N PRO A 81 -7.19 23.69 3.92
CA PRO A 81 -7.42 22.75 5.01
C PRO A 81 -8.30 23.37 6.11
N ARG A 82 -9.02 22.51 6.84
CA ARG A 82 -9.72 22.87 8.09
C ARG A 82 -8.90 22.40 9.27
N LEU A 83 -8.48 23.33 10.12
CA LEU A 83 -7.68 23.06 11.31
C LEU A 83 -8.54 23.31 12.55
N ASP A 84 -8.77 22.28 13.35
CA ASP A 84 -9.42 22.42 14.65
C ASP A 84 -8.41 22.99 15.68
N VAL A 85 -8.90 23.34 16.86
CA VAL A 85 -8.10 23.98 17.91
C VAL A 85 -6.82 23.20 18.23
N GLY A 86 -5.69 23.90 18.23
CA GLY A 86 -4.37 23.34 18.55
C GLY A 86 -3.78 22.40 17.49
N ALA A 87 -4.45 22.19 16.35
CA ALA A 87 -3.87 21.45 15.24
C ALA A 87 -2.66 22.21 14.65
N THR A 88 -1.57 21.51 14.35
CA THR A 88 -0.34 22.14 13.84
C THR A 88 0.24 21.44 12.61
N VAL A 89 0.89 22.23 11.77
CA VAL A 89 1.76 21.79 10.67
C VAL A 89 3.13 22.41 10.94
N SER A 90 4.18 21.60 11.06
CA SER A 90 5.53 22.13 11.37
C SER A 90 6.25 22.69 10.15
N GLY A 91 5.91 22.22 8.96
CA GLY A 91 6.44 22.70 7.69
C GLY A 91 5.53 23.73 7.02
N SER A 92 5.68 23.85 5.71
CA SER A 92 4.88 24.74 4.88
C SER A 92 3.46 24.19 4.65
N VAL A 93 2.49 25.09 4.53
CA VAL A 93 1.13 24.77 4.06
C VAL A 93 0.96 25.35 2.67
N ASN A 94 1.05 24.51 1.66
CA ASN A 94 0.83 24.88 0.26
C ASN A 94 -0.59 24.52 -0.15
N THR A 95 -1.47 25.53 -0.12
CA THR A 95 -2.80 25.44 -0.70
C THR A 95 -2.72 25.66 -2.20
N GLN A 96 -3.51 24.92 -2.99
CA GLN A 96 -3.44 24.89 -4.46
C GLN A 96 -2.16 24.23 -5.01
N ALA A 97 -1.58 23.29 -4.26
CA ALA A 97 -0.40 22.54 -4.71
C ALA A 97 -0.67 21.78 -6.03
N ASP A 98 0.32 21.78 -6.93
CA ASP A 98 0.31 20.96 -8.15
C ASP A 98 0.71 19.51 -7.82
N ILE A 99 -0.28 18.72 -7.41
CA ILE A 99 -0.12 17.29 -7.06
C ILE A 99 -0.20 16.40 -8.32
N GLU A 100 -0.60 16.97 -9.46
CA GLU A 100 -0.86 16.29 -10.73
C GLU A 100 0.29 16.50 -11.74
N PRO A 101 0.52 15.57 -12.69
CA PRO A 101 -0.24 14.35 -12.92
C PRO A 101 0.12 13.22 -11.94
N PHE A 102 -0.83 12.33 -11.68
CA PHE A 102 -0.58 11.12 -10.90
C PHE A 102 0.17 10.09 -11.74
N ARG A 103 1.09 9.38 -11.09
CA ARG A 103 1.71 8.20 -11.67
C ARG A 103 0.84 6.98 -11.35
N SER A 104 0.33 6.32 -12.38
CA SER A 104 -0.35 5.04 -12.22
C SER A 104 0.66 3.91 -12.31
N ILE A 105 0.64 3.02 -11.32
CA ILE A 105 1.41 1.78 -11.30
C ILE A 105 0.41 0.64 -11.30
N GLY A 106 0.59 -0.30 -12.23
CA GLY A 106 -0.25 -1.48 -12.36
C GLY A 106 0.56 -2.62 -12.93
N TRP A 107 0.12 -3.83 -12.60
CA TRP A 107 0.63 -5.07 -13.17
C TRP A 107 -0.57 -5.96 -13.47
N SER A 108 -0.39 -6.86 -14.43
CA SER A 108 -1.43 -7.85 -14.76
C SER A 108 -1.11 -9.14 -14.03
N LEU A 109 -2.12 -9.71 -13.39
CA LEU A 109 -2.05 -11.03 -12.79
C LEU A 109 -2.86 -11.98 -13.66
N GLN A 110 -2.28 -13.14 -13.97
CA GLN A 110 -3.08 -14.28 -14.42
C GLN A 110 -3.71 -14.90 -13.17
N ALA A 111 -4.82 -14.30 -12.72
CA ALA A 111 -5.53 -14.79 -11.55
C ALA A 111 -6.06 -16.19 -11.84
N VAL A 112 -5.60 -17.17 -11.07
CA VAL A 112 -6.21 -18.50 -11.06
C VAL A 112 -7.43 -18.41 -10.16
N VAL A 113 -8.59 -18.16 -10.77
CA VAL A 113 -9.88 -18.16 -10.09
C VAL A 113 -10.43 -19.58 -10.01
N GLY A 114 -11.00 -19.89 -8.84
CA GLY A 114 -11.54 -21.23 -8.56
C GLY A 114 -10.57 -22.07 -7.73
N GLY A 115 -11.11 -22.70 -6.70
CA GLY A 115 -10.39 -23.56 -5.78
C GLY A 115 -11.35 -24.08 -4.72
N VAL A 116 -10.99 -25.17 -4.06
CA VAL A 116 -11.81 -25.76 -2.99
C VAL A 116 -11.72 -24.90 -1.74
N ASP A 117 -12.85 -24.71 -1.05
CA ASP A 117 -12.89 -24.05 0.24
C ASP A 117 -12.05 -24.83 1.27
N GLN A 118 -11.22 -24.13 2.03
CA GLN A 118 -10.33 -24.68 3.04
C GLN A 118 -10.80 -24.24 4.43
N LYS A 119 -11.25 -25.19 5.25
CA LYS A 119 -11.58 -24.96 6.65
C LYS A 119 -10.47 -25.52 7.55
N ILE A 120 -9.65 -24.62 8.08
CA ILE A 120 -8.46 -25.00 8.85
C ILE A 120 -8.85 -25.11 10.33
N GLN A 121 -8.73 -26.31 10.90
CA GLN A 121 -9.08 -26.60 12.32
C GLN A 121 -7.87 -27.02 13.16
N GLY A 122 -6.72 -27.27 12.55
CA GLY A 122 -5.47 -27.66 13.22
C GLY A 122 -4.28 -26.96 12.60
N ASN A 123 -3.13 -27.62 12.59
CA ASN A 123 -1.95 -27.13 11.88
C ASN A 123 -1.97 -27.63 10.43
N THR A 124 -2.15 -26.72 9.46
CA THR A 124 -2.27 -27.06 8.05
C THR A 124 -1.34 -26.22 7.21
N PHE A 125 -0.59 -26.88 6.32
CA PHE A 125 0.22 -26.24 5.30
C PHE A 125 -0.58 -26.14 4.00
N LEU A 126 -0.62 -24.95 3.40
CA LEU A 126 -1.12 -24.76 2.04
C LEU A 126 0.04 -24.44 1.10
N ALA A 127 0.16 -25.22 0.03
CA ALA A 127 1.08 -24.92 -1.05
C ALA A 127 0.62 -23.68 -1.84
N PRO A 128 1.53 -22.94 -2.48
CA PRO A 128 1.14 -21.88 -3.42
C PRO A 128 0.14 -22.41 -4.47
N GLY A 129 -0.92 -21.65 -4.74
CA GLY A 129 -2.00 -22.10 -5.62
C GLY A 129 -3.32 -21.34 -5.41
N ALA A 130 -4.39 -21.86 -6.00
CA ALA A 130 -5.72 -21.25 -5.96
C ALA A 130 -6.65 -21.97 -4.98
N TYR A 131 -7.40 -21.20 -4.20
CA TYR A 131 -8.32 -21.66 -3.18
C TYR A 131 -9.64 -20.89 -3.23
N GLY A 132 -10.69 -21.52 -2.72
CA GLY A 132 -11.97 -20.86 -2.50
C GLY A 132 -11.90 -19.93 -1.29
N ALA A 133 -12.80 -20.11 -0.34
CA ALA A 133 -12.72 -19.49 0.96
C ALA A 133 -11.73 -20.24 1.84
N VAL A 134 -10.73 -19.54 2.39
CA VAL A 134 -9.81 -20.07 3.40
C VAL A 134 -10.22 -19.50 4.76
N ASP A 135 -10.72 -20.36 5.66
CA ASP A 135 -11.23 -19.99 6.98
C ASP A 135 -10.42 -20.71 8.07
N VAL A 136 -9.58 -19.95 8.77
CA VAL A 136 -8.72 -20.43 9.85
C VAL A 136 -9.43 -20.22 11.18
N LYS A 137 -9.80 -21.34 11.82
CA LYS A 137 -10.56 -21.35 13.06
C LYS A 137 -9.71 -21.01 14.28
N PRO A 138 -10.31 -20.54 15.38
CA PRO A 138 -9.60 -20.31 16.64
C PRO A 138 -8.79 -21.53 17.06
N GLY A 139 -7.55 -21.32 17.51
CA GLY A 139 -6.60 -22.38 17.88
C GLY A 139 -5.91 -23.08 16.70
N ALA A 140 -6.37 -22.86 15.46
CA ALA A 140 -5.76 -23.44 14.27
C ALA A 140 -4.57 -22.59 13.76
N THR A 141 -3.66 -23.23 13.03
CA THR A 141 -2.51 -22.58 12.39
C THR A 141 -2.52 -22.87 10.90
N LEU A 142 -2.62 -21.83 10.07
CA LEU A 142 -2.37 -21.91 8.64
C LEU A 142 -0.90 -21.58 8.38
N ARG A 143 -0.17 -22.47 7.71
CA ARG A 143 1.23 -22.29 7.30
C ARG A 143 1.32 -22.03 5.81
N LEU A 144 1.96 -20.92 5.46
CA LEU A 144 2.28 -20.53 4.09
C LEU A 144 3.80 -20.45 3.93
N SER A 145 4.30 -20.84 2.77
CA SER A 145 5.70 -20.67 2.37
C SER A 145 5.79 -19.74 1.17
N ALA A 146 7.01 -19.36 0.79
CA ALA A 146 7.30 -18.62 -0.43
C ALA A 146 6.44 -19.07 -1.64
N GLY A 147 5.85 -18.09 -2.35
CA GLY A 147 5.00 -18.33 -3.50
C GLY A 147 3.78 -17.42 -3.57
N THR A 148 2.96 -17.66 -4.59
CA THR A 148 1.74 -16.89 -4.85
C THR A 148 0.49 -17.71 -4.53
N TYR A 149 -0.41 -17.12 -3.76
CA TYR A 149 -1.68 -17.69 -3.36
C TYR A 149 -2.80 -16.85 -3.93
N PHE A 150 -3.75 -17.49 -4.59
CA PHE A 150 -5.01 -16.87 -5.01
C PHE A 150 -6.13 -17.43 -4.15
N VAL A 151 -6.91 -16.57 -3.52
CA VAL A 151 -8.04 -16.98 -2.66
C VAL A 151 -9.26 -16.16 -3.02
N ARG A 152 -10.46 -16.72 -2.85
CA ARG A 152 -11.69 -15.92 -2.94
C ARG A 152 -11.80 -15.02 -1.70
N THR A 153 -11.67 -15.62 -0.53
CA THR A 153 -11.67 -14.91 0.76
C THR A 153 -10.64 -15.54 1.68
N LEU A 154 -9.89 -14.73 2.43
CA LEU A 154 -9.07 -15.19 3.55
C LEU A 154 -9.68 -14.69 4.85
N ARG A 155 -10.01 -15.61 5.76
CA ARG A 155 -10.44 -15.29 7.13
C ARG A 155 -9.52 -15.98 8.13
N VAL A 156 -8.83 -15.19 8.94
CA VAL A 156 -8.03 -15.66 10.07
C VAL A 156 -8.71 -15.16 11.34
N GLY A 157 -9.45 -16.04 12.01
CA GLY A 157 -10.24 -15.66 13.18
C GLY A 157 -9.39 -15.25 14.40
N PRO A 158 -10.00 -14.61 15.42
CA PRO A 158 -9.34 -14.37 16.70
C PRO A 158 -8.82 -15.68 17.31
N GLY A 159 -7.60 -15.64 17.85
CA GLY A 159 -6.94 -16.83 18.41
C GLY A 159 -6.46 -17.86 17.39
N ALA A 160 -6.65 -17.62 16.09
CA ALA A 160 -6.00 -18.38 15.03
C ALA A 160 -4.60 -17.81 14.73
N ARG A 161 -3.78 -18.57 14.03
CA ARG A 161 -2.43 -18.19 13.64
C ARG A 161 -2.24 -18.31 12.13
N LEU A 162 -1.64 -17.28 11.54
CA LEU A 162 -1.08 -17.31 10.20
C LEU A 162 0.45 -17.38 10.35
N SER A 163 1.05 -18.51 10.03
CA SER A 163 2.49 -18.70 10.04
C SER A 163 3.02 -18.59 8.62
N VAL A 164 3.92 -17.64 8.38
CA VAL A 164 4.40 -17.31 7.03
C VAL A 164 5.92 -17.40 7.01
N ASP A 165 6.45 -18.19 6.08
CA ASP A 165 7.89 -18.30 5.84
C ASP A 165 8.29 -17.56 4.55
N THR A 166 9.06 -16.49 4.72
CA THR A 166 9.58 -15.61 3.65
C THR A 166 11.09 -15.75 3.44
N THR A 167 11.72 -16.78 4.02
CA THR A 167 13.18 -16.96 3.98
C THR A 167 13.71 -17.20 2.57
N ALA A 168 13.03 -18.05 1.80
CA ALA A 168 13.44 -18.41 0.43
C ALA A 168 13.03 -17.36 -0.62
N ALA A 169 11.82 -16.81 -0.50
CA ALA A 169 11.23 -15.85 -1.44
C ALA A 169 10.01 -15.17 -0.78
N PRO A 170 9.45 -14.10 -1.37
CA PRO A 170 8.24 -13.47 -0.82
C PRO A 170 7.01 -14.39 -0.85
N VAL A 171 6.06 -14.06 0.03
CA VAL A 171 4.73 -14.66 0.06
C VAL A 171 3.73 -13.62 -0.43
N LEU A 172 3.07 -13.91 -1.53
CA LEU A 172 2.09 -13.04 -2.16
C LEU A 172 0.70 -13.68 -2.04
N VAL A 173 -0.23 -13.02 -1.37
CA VAL A 173 -1.60 -13.50 -1.19
C VAL A 173 -2.56 -12.54 -1.87
N TYR A 174 -3.19 -12.99 -2.94
CA TYR A 174 -4.20 -12.23 -3.67
C TYR A 174 -5.60 -12.76 -3.35
N ALA A 175 -6.44 -11.92 -2.78
CA ALA A 175 -7.85 -12.18 -2.57
C ALA A 175 -8.69 -11.47 -3.64
N THR A 176 -9.78 -12.09 -4.10
CA THR A 176 -10.74 -11.39 -4.98
C THR A 176 -11.79 -10.61 -4.19
N ASN A 177 -12.32 -11.17 -3.09
CA ASN A 177 -13.45 -10.58 -2.37
C ASN A 177 -13.07 -9.89 -1.04
N ALA A 178 -12.43 -10.62 -0.11
CA ALA A 178 -12.15 -10.06 1.21
C ALA A 178 -10.96 -10.71 1.92
N ILE A 179 -10.33 -9.93 2.79
CA ILE A 179 -9.32 -10.39 3.75
C ILE A 179 -9.74 -9.93 5.15
N ASP A 180 -10.10 -10.86 6.03
CA ASP A 180 -10.45 -10.59 7.43
C ASP A 180 -9.41 -11.26 8.32
N TRP A 181 -8.51 -10.47 8.88
CA TRP A 181 -7.41 -10.98 9.70
C TRP A 181 -7.51 -10.44 11.12
N LYS A 182 -7.86 -11.32 12.07
CA LYS A 182 -7.95 -11.03 13.51
C LYS A 182 -7.05 -11.90 14.38
N GLY A 183 -6.37 -12.89 13.79
CA GLY A 183 -5.43 -13.79 14.47
C GLY A 183 -4.00 -13.24 14.60
N VAL A 184 -3.06 -14.08 15.01
CA VAL A 184 -1.64 -13.73 15.14
C VAL A 184 -0.90 -14.03 13.84
N LEU A 185 -0.01 -13.12 13.40
CA LEU A 185 0.95 -13.40 12.34
C LEU A 185 2.29 -13.77 12.95
N ASP A 186 2.72 -14.99 12.66
CA ASP A 186 4.06 -15.49 12.98
C ASP A 186 4.88 -15.51 11.68
N LEU A 187 5.75 -14.52 11.51
CA LEU A 187 6.58 -14.39 10.33
C LEU A 187 7.98 -14.93 10.59
N THR A 188 8.46 -15.79 9.70
CA THR A 188 9.84 -16.24 9.62
C THR A 188 10.49 -15.62 8.38
N GLY A 189 11.69 -15.04 8.52
CA GLY A 189 12.36 -14.29 7.45
C GLY A 189 12.13 -12.77 7.56
N ALA A 190 12.16 -12.07 6.43
CA ALA A 190 12.10 -10.61 6.39
C ALA A 190 10.64 -10.08 6.45
N SER A 191 10.38 -9.12 7.33
CA SER A 191 9.06 -8.47 7.55
C SER A 191 8.48 -7.78 6.32
N ASN A 192 9.34 -7.35 5.42
CA ASN A 192 8.96 -6.65 4.20
C ASN A 192 8.75 -7.55 2.98
N ARG A 193 8.52 -8.86 3.16
CA ARG A 193 8.34 -9.83 2.07
C ARG A 193 6.98 -10.54 2.06
N LEU A 194 6.03 -10.06 2.85
CA LEU A 194 4.63 -10.49 2.81
C LEU A 194 3.76 -9.41 2.16
N LEU A 195 3.00 -9.78 1.13
CA LEU A 195 2.06 -8.90 0.43
C LEU A 195 0.65 -9.51 0.42
N PHE A 196 -0.34 -8.69 0.78
CA PHE A 196 -1.76 -8.97 0.57
C PHE A 196 -2.32 -8.05 -0.51
N GLY A 197 -2.86 -8.61 -1.57
CA GLY A 197 -3.54 -7.88 -2.64
C GLY A 197 -5.03 -8.18 -2.65
N LEU A 198 -5.88 -7.17 -2.65
CA LEU A 198 -7.31 -7.30 -2.92
C LEU A 198 -7.59 -6.81 -4.34
N LEU A 199 -8.06 -7.71 -5.20
CA LEU A 199 -8.17 -7.47 -6.64
C LEU A 199 -9.47 -6.75 -7.04
N GLU A 200 -10.56 -6.95 -6.30
CA GLU A 200 -11.86 -6.34 -6.60
C GLU A 200 -12.27 -5.32 -5.53
N SER A 201 -13.48 -4.79 -5.66
CA SER A 201 -14.10 -3.98 -4.61
C SER A 201 -14.47 -4.87 -3.42
N GLY A 202 -13.85 -4.63 -2.28
CA GLY A 202 -14.10 -5.37 -1.05
C GLY A 202 -13.38 -4.75 0.14
N THR A 203 -13.20 -5.52 1.21
CA THR A 203 -12.56 -5.04 2.43
C THR A 203 -11.34 -5.88 2.80
N VAL A 204 -10.35 -5.19 3.37
CA VAL A 204 -9.24 -5.77 4.11
C VAL A 204 -9.32 -5.26 5.55
N ASP A 205 -9.80 -6.11 6.45
CA ASP A 205 -9.94 -5.77 7.86
C ASP A 205 -8.77 -6.38 8.65
N VAL A 206 -7.89 -5.52 9.17
CA VAL A 206 -6.69 -5.91 9.91
C VAL A 206 -6.92 -5.67 11.40
N GLY A 207 -7.40 -6.71 12.06
CA GLY A 207 -7.84 -6.78 13.46
C GLY A 207 -6.73 -6.86 14.50
N SER A 208 -5.49 -7.14 14.11
CA SER A 208 -4.36 -7.39 15.02
C SER A 208 -3.04 -6.88 14.43
N ALA A 209 -1.99 -6.87 15.25
CA ALA A 209 -0.68 -6.42 14.81
C ALA A 209 -0.17 -7.23 13.61
N ALA A 210 0.42 -6.53 12.65
CA ALA A 210 0.74 -7.09 11.34
C ALA A 210 2.06 -6.53 10.80
N ALA A 211 2.82 -7.35 10.07
CA ALA A 211 3.95 -6.91 9.24
C ALA A 211 3.70 -7.38 7.80
N ALA A 212 3.13 -6.51 6.97
CA ALA A 212 2.78 -6.83 5.58
C ALA A 212 2.55 -5.57 4.75
N THR A 213 2.79 -5.67 3.45
CA THR A 213 2.30 -4.70 2.47
C THR A 213 0.88 -5.07 2.06
N ILE A 214 -0.03 -4.10 2.03
CA ILE A 214 -1.43 -4.34 1.63
C ILE A 214 -1.80 -3.42 0.48
N ILE A 215 -2.36 -4.00 -0.59
CA ILE A 215 -2.76 -3.28 -1.80
C ILE A 215 -4.22 -3.62 -2.11
N ALA A 216 -5.12 -2.64 -2.03
CA ALA A 216 -6.55 -2.78 -2.30
C ALA A 216 -7.04 -1.62 -3.20
N PRO A 217 -6.66 -1.56 -4.48
CA PRO A 217 -6.83 -0.37 -5.32
C PRO A 217 -8.29 0.06 -5.53
N LEU A 218 -9.24 -0.88 -5.39
CA LEU A 218 -10.68 -0.66 -5.50
C LEU A 218 -11.42 -0.88 -4.17
N GLY A 219 -10.68 -1.23 -3.11
CA GLY A 219 -11.24 -1.66 -1.83
C GLY A 219 -10.87 -0.74 -0.67
N ARG A 220 -11.39 -1.09 0.51
CA ARG A 220 -11.13 -0.41 1.77
C ARG A 220 -10.21 -1.24 2.65
N ILE A 221 -9.20 -0.60 3.25
CA ILE A 221 -8.43 -1.17 4.36
C ILE A 221 -8.92 -0.55 5.66
N THR A 222 -9.27 -1.38 6.64
CA THR A 222 -9.62 -0.96 7.99
C THR A 222 -8.62 -1.52 8.99
N PHE A 223 -8.04 -0.66 9.82
CA PHE A 223 -7.16 -1.06 10.92
C PHE A 223 -7.89 -0.99 12.25
N ALA A 224 -7.85 -2.07 13.03
CA ALA A 224 -8.35 -2.11 14.40
C ALA A 224 -7.62 -1.15 15.36
N PRO A 225 -8.25 -0.80 16.48
CA PRO A 225 -7.68 0.16 17.43
C PRO A 225 -6.53 -0.46 18.23
N GLY A 226 -5.56 0.38 18.60
CA GLY A 226 -4.52 0.04 19.58
C GLY A 226 -3.44 -0.95 19.14
N ALA A 227 -3.47 -1.42 17.89
CA ALA A 227 -2.44 -2.32 17.35
C ALA A 227 -1.35 -1.57 16.57
N THR A 228 -0.21 -2.23 16.40
CA THR A 228 0.88 -1.74 15.53
C THR A 228 0.89 -2.50 14.21
N TYR A 229 0.89 -1.75 13.12
CA TYR A 229 0.88 -2.26 11.75
C TYR A 229 2.15 -1.79 11.05
N ARG A 230 2.97 -2.72 10.60
CA ARG A 230 4.22 -2.46 9.89
C ARG A 230 4.06 -2.81 8.42
N GLY A 231 4.50 -1.93 7.53
CA GLY A 231 4.42 -2.16 6.08
C GLY A 231 4.10 -0.91 5.28
N SER A 232 3.57 -1.13 4.09
CA SER A 232 3.13 -0.08 3.16
C SER A 232 1.69 -0.38 2.73
N PHE A 233 0.82 0.64 2.73
CA PHE A 233 -0.62 0.43 2.54
C PHE A 233 -1.17 1.31 1.42
N PHE A 234 -1.73 0.67 0.39
CA PHE A 234 -2.25 1.34 -0.79
C PHE A 234 -3.69 0.90 -1.01
N ALA A 235 -4.66 1.82 -0.98
CA ALA A 235 -6.06 1.44 -1.19
C ALA A 235 -6.89 2.54 -1.83
N ARG A 236 -8.13 2.21 -2.20
CA ARG A 236 -9.12 3.24 -2.49
C ARG A 236 -9.42 4.05 -1.24
N GLU A 237 -9.70 3.33 -0.15
CA GLU A 237 -10.03 3.91 1.14
C GLU A 237 -9.15 3.30 2.25
N ILE A 238 -8.60 4.14 3.11
CA ILE A 238 -7.84 3.72 4.28
C ILE A 238 -8.47 4.35 5.51
N VAL A 239 -8.85 3.52 6.48
CA VAL A 239 -9.45 3.94 7.75
C VAL A 239 -8.70 3.29 8.90
N THR A 240 -8.12 4.10 9.78
CA THR A 240 -7.56 3.61 11.05
C THR A 240 -8.52 3.93 12.19
N GLN A 241 -8.68 2.96 13.09
CA GLN A 241 -9.40 3.19 14.35
C GLN A 241 -8.49 3.92 15.35
N PRO A 242 -9.02 4.35 16.51
CA PRO A 242 -8.23 5.08 17.49
C PRO A 242 -6.98 4.31 17.96
N ARG A 243 -5.89 5.03 18.19
CA ARG A 243 -4.62 4.51 18.73
C ARG A 243 -3.93 3.46 17.85
N SER A 244 -4.32 3.31 16.58
CA SER A 244 -3.54 2.51 15.63
C SER A 244 -2.18 3.16 15.38
N ASN A 245 -1.11 2.37 15.42
CA ASN A 245 0.26 2.81 15.14
C ASN A 245 0.74 2.19 13.83
N LEU A 246 0.94 2.98 12.79
CA LEU A 246 1.38 2.54 11.48
C LEU A 246 2.86 2.87 11.33
N VAL A 247 3.67 1.85 11.04
CA VAL A 247 5.12 1.94 10.88
C VAL A 247 5.46 1.59 9.45
N PHE A 248 5.97 2.56 8.71
CA PHE A 248 6.34 2.40 7.32
C PHE A 248 7.53 1.46 7.20
N GLU A 249 7.31 0.41 6.43
CA GLU A 249 8.33 -0.51 5.99
C GLU A 249 8.10 -0.77 4.49
N PRO A 250 8.99 -0.27 3.62
CA PRO A 250 8.87 -0.50 2.18
C PRO A 250 8.88 -1.99 1.86
N PHE A 251 7.99 -2.44 0.97
CA PHE A 251 8.04 -3.82 0.47
C PHE A 251 9.38 -4.08 -0.21
N GLY A 252 10.09 -5.10 0.25
CA GLY A 252 11.46 -5.42 -0.17
C GLY A 252 11.56 -6.43 -1.29
N ALA A 253 10.44 -6.71 -1.98
CA ALA A 253 10.37 -7.72 -3.03
C ALA A 253 9.53 -7.26 -4.23
N TRP A 254 9.55 -5.97 -4.55
CA TRP A 254 8.79 -5.39 -5.67
C TRP A 254 9.15 -6.02 -7.02
N GLU A 255 10.34 -6.57 -7.18
CA GLU A 255 10.79 -7.33 -8.34
C GLU A 255 9.98 -8.60 -8.62
N TYR A 256 9.29 -9.16 -7.61
CA TYR A 256 8.37 -10.29 -7.80
C TYR A 256 6.98 -9.87 -8.26
N VAL A 257 6.63 -8.60 -8.05
CA VAL A 257 5.35 -8.00 -8.50
C VAL A 257 5.52 -7.36 -9.88
N PHE A 258 6.67 -6.72 -10.09
CA PHE A 258 7.10 -6.10 -11.33
C PHE A 258 8.34 -6.84 -11.83
N PRO A 259 8.22 -8.09 -12.32
CA PRO A 259 9.35 -8.77 -12.90
C PRO A 259 9.92 -7.88 -14.01
N PRO A 260 11.26 -7.72 -14.09
CA PRO A 260 11.86 -6.94 -15.16
C PRO A 260 11.34 -7.49 -16.48
N HIS A 261 10.72 -6.63 -17.29
CA HIS A 261 10.37 -7.00 -18.64
C HIS A 261 11.65 -7.49 -19.33
N THR A 262 11.70 -8.76 -19.69
CA THR A 262 12.83 -9.39 -20.40
C THR A 262 13.00 -8.86 -21.83
N ASP A 263 12.19 -7.89 -22.24
CA ASP A 263 12.36 -7.19 -23.51
C ASP A 263 13.49 -6.16 -23.39
N SER A 264 14.70 -6.67 -23.62
CA SER A 264 16.00 -5.97 -23.66
C SER A 264 16.10 -4.79 -24.64
N ARG A 265 14.99 -4.38 -25.28
CA ARG A 265 14.96 -3.29 -26.26
C ARG A 265 14.24 -2.02 -25.81
N LEU A 266 13.57 -1.99 -24.64
CA LEU A 266 12.76 -0.80 -24.29
C LEU A 266 12.92 -0.18 -22.91
N CYS A 267 13.70 -0.71 -21.96
CA CYS A 267 14.03 0.04 -20.73
C CYS A 267 15.32 -0.49 -20.09
N HIS A 268 16.43 0.20 -20.34
CA HIS A 268 17.61 0.08 -19.49
C HIS A 268 17.30 0.81 -18.17
N SER A 269 17.07 0.02 -17.12
CA SER A 269 17.18 0.37 -15.71
C SER A 269 16.09 1.27 -15.08
N ILE A 270 15.28 0.66 -14.20
CA ILE A 270 14.80 1.35 -13.00
C ILE A 270 16.00 1.41 -12.05
N HIS A 271 16.82 2.45 -12.17
CA HIS A 271 17.82 2.78 -11.15
C HIS A 271 17.09 3.42 -9.99
N ILE A 272 17.06 2.74 -8.85
CA ILE A 272 16.75 3.35 -7.54
C ILE A 272 18.00 4.12 -7.13
N GLU A 273 18.23 5.26 -7.77
CA GLU A 273 19.10 6.30 -7.23
C GLU A 273 18.79 7.61 -7.93
N SER A 274 18.56 8.64 -7.11
CA SER A 274 18.28 9.99 -7.55
C SER A 274 19.45 10.55 -8.36
N ARG A 275 19.31 10.62 -9.69
CA ARG A 275 19.82 11.71 -10.55
C ARG A 275 19.36 11.50 -12.01
N LYS A 276 18.43 12.38 -12.42
CA LYS A 276 18.12 12.87 -13.78
C LYS A 276 18.29 11.88 -14.94
N CYS A 277 17.18 11.33 -15.42
CA CYS A 277 17.09 10.82 -16.79
C CYS A 277 16.76 11.99 -17.73
N THR A 278 17.75 12.50 -18.47
CA THR A 278 17.53 13.49 -19.53
C THR A 278 17.25 12.73 -20.82
N MET A 279 16.04 12.89 -21.36
CA MET A 279 15.63 12.26 -22.61
C MET A 279 16.15 13.11 -23.78
N GLU A 280 17.19 12.66 -24.47
CA GLU A 280 17.67 13.29 -25.71
C GLU A 280 16.84 12.74 -26.87
N LEU A 281 15.92 13.54 -27.39
CA LEU A 281 15.15 13.25 -28.59
C LEU A 281 16.09 13.25 -29.81
N ARG A 282 16.55 12.07 -30.25
CA ARG A 282 17.07 11.91 -31.61
C ARG A 282 15.90 12.02 -32.59
N GLN A 283 15.78 13.18 -33.23
CA GLN A 283 14.96 13.34 -34.43
C GLN A 283 15.49 12.41 -35.54
N PRO A 284 14.62 11.65 -36.23
CA PRO A 284 15.03 10.95 -37.44
C PRO A 284 15.30 11.97 -38.56
N ALA A 285 16.47 11.86 -39.19
CA ALA A 285 16.83 12.64 -40.36
C ALA A 285 15.78 12.43 -41.47
N GLN A 286 15.11 13.51 -41.87
CA GLN A 286 14.37 13.56 -43.12
C GLN A 286 15.37 13.45 -44.28
N GLN A 287 15.45 12.28 -44.91
CA GLN A 287 15.98 12.17 -46.27
C GLN A 287 14.91 12.70 -47.25
N LEU A 288 15.00 13.98 -47.58
CA LEU A 288 14.39 14.55 -48.77
C LEU A 288 15.34 14.28 -49.94
N GLY A 289 15.05 13.22 -50.70
CA GLY A 289 15.61 13.03 -52.03
C GLY A 289 14.90 13.97 -53.01
N PHE A 290 15.56 15.07 -53.36
CA PHE A 290 15.19 15.90 -54.50
C PHE A 290 16.10 15.48 -55.67
N ASP A 291 15.50 14.84 -56.66
CA ASP A 291 16.11 14.54 -57.96
C ASP A 291 15.60 15.59 -58.97
N PRO A 292 16.45 16.53 -59.43
CA PRO A 292 16.18 17.28 -60.64
C PRO A 292 17.11 16.73 -61.74
N GLY A 293 16.54 15.94 -62.65
CA GLY A 293 17.24 15.54 -63.85
C GLY A 293 17.75 16.73 -64.67
N ARG A 294 19.06 16.78 -64.89
CA ARG A 294 19.76 17.30 -66.07
C ARG A 294 21.23 16.92 -66.04
#